data_AF-A0A1V5S8J3-F1
#
_entry.id   AF-A0A1V5S8J3-F1
#
_cell.length_a   1.000
_cell.length_b   1.000
_cell.length_c   1.000
_cell.angle_alpha   90.00
_cell.angle_beta   90.00
_cell.angle_gamma   90.00
#
_symmetry.space_group_name_H-M   'P 1'
#
loop_
_entity.id
_entity.type
_entity.pdbx_description
1 polymer ?
#
loop_
_entity_poly.entity_id
_entity_poly.type
_entity_poly.pdbx_seq_one_letter_code
_entity_poly.pdbx_strand_id
1 'polypeptide(L)'
;MANDELRDKTLDVARRHKASWIELGQYLFSISKNKLFKEWGYLSFEAYCVKELKIREATASKLLKSYMFLEKEEPRMVRPEYVAEEEPKKIPDYESVNLLRLAKQNQHIPVQEFAELRHDVLDEAKDFRDVRAKVKTIVQEHKAKDTSESKEVKRNSVIKRLIGFLNGARTQLESENLVPDYVIKQIETLASRLEDQLH
;
A
#
# COMPACT_ATOMS: atom_id res chain seq x y z
N MET A 1 37.19 9.38 13.99
CA MET A 1 37.85 9.49 12.67
C MET A 1 36.93 9.04 11.55
N ALA A 2 36.70 7.75 11.30
CA ALA A 2 35.81 7.31 10.20
C ALA A 2 34.33 7.74 10.36
N ASN A 3 33.81 7.74 11.60
CA ASN A 3 32.44 8.19 11.88
C ASN A 3 32.27 9.70 11.68
N ASP A 4 33.29 10.49 12.03
CA ASP A 4 33.27 11.95 11.84
C ASP A 4 33.36 12.31 10.36
N GLU A 5 34.18 11.60 9.59
CA GLU A 5 34.24 11.75 8.14
C GLU A 5 32.89 11.45 7.46
N LEU A 6 32.19 10.40 7.90
CA LEU A 6 30.85 10.09 7.41
C LEU A 6 29.83 11.18 7.77
N ARG A 7 29.91 11.72 8.99
CA ARG A 7 29.07 12.83 9.45
C ARG A 7 29.24 14.07 8.56
N ASP A 8 30.47 14.45 8.30
CA ASP A 8 30.83 15.61 7.47
C ASP A 8 30.37 15.42 6.02
N LYS A 9 30.61 14.25 5.44
CA LYS A 9 30.13 13.90 4.08
C LYS A 9 28.61 13.96 3.98
N THR A 10 27.91 13.45 4.99
CA THR A 10 26.43 13.46 5.02
C THR A 10 25.89 14.89 5.06
N LEU A 11 26.52 15.75 5.88
CA LEU A 11 26.14 17.15 6.01
C LEU A 11 26.41 17.93 4.72
N ASP A 12 27.51 17.64 4.04
CA ASP A 12 27.83 18.23 2.73
C ASP A 12 26.82 17.79 1.66
N VAL A 13 26.53 16.49 1.56
CA VAL A 13 25.52 15.96 0.63
C VAL A 13 24.12 16.49 0.90
N ALA A 14 23.72 16.65 2.17
CA ALA A 14 22.45 17.25 2.54
C ALA A 14 22.33 18.72 2.10
N ARG A 15 23.45 19.45 1.99
CA ARG A 15 23.49 20.85 1.55
C ARG A 15 23.62 20.99 0.03
N ARG A 16 24.21 20.00 -0.64
CA ARG A 16 24.41 20.02 -2.09
C ARG A 16 23.09 19.77 -2.81
N HIS A 17 22.55 20.82 -3.44
CA HIS A 17 21.37 20.72 -4.31
C HIS A 17 21.52 19.78 -5.52
N LYS A 18 22.76 19.43 -5.91
CA LYS A 18 23.08 18.53 -7.04
C LYS A 18 23.28 17.07 -6.62
N ALA A 19 23.32 16.77 -5.32
CA ALA A 19 23.52 15.40 -4.86
C ALA A 19 22.24 14.57 -5.06
N SER A 20 22.39 13.32 -5.49
CA SER A 20 21.27 12.41 -5.63
C SER A 20 20.69 12.07 -4.26
N TRP A 21 19.36 12.06 -4.14
CA TRP A 21 18.70 11.64 -2.91
C TRP A 21 19.06 10.18 -2.53
N ILE A 22 19.49 9.36 -3.51
CA ILE A 22 20.00 8.00 -3.28
C ILE A 22 21.28 8.03 -2.46
N GLU A 23 22.22 8.92 -2.79
CA GLU A 23 23.48 9.10 -2.04
C GLU A 23 23.19 9.54 -0.60
N LEU A 24 22.31 10.55 -0.45
CA LEU A 24 21.85 10.97 0.88
C LEU A 24 21.18 9.81 1.64
N GLY A 25 20.32 9.04 0.96
CA GLY A 25 19.66 7.86 1.52
C GLY A 25 20.63 6.80 2.02
N GLN A 26 21.72 6.55 1.29
CA GLN A 26 22.77 5.59 1.67
C GLN A 26 23.49 6.00 2.95
N TYR A 27 23.85 7.28 3.09
CA TYR A 27 24.45 7.80 4.30
C TYR A 27 23.48 7.76 5.49
N LEU A 28 22.23 8.20 5.27
CA LEU A 28 21.16 8.12 6.27
C LEU A 28 20.93 6.68 6.75
N PHE A 29 20.96 5.71 5.84
CA PHE A 29 20.85 4.29 6.16
C PHE A 29 22.02 3.80 7.01
N SER A 30 23.25 4.12 6.62
CA SER A 30 24.45 3.74 7.36
C SER A 30 24.46 4.31 8.79
N ILE A 31 24.09 5.59 8.94
CA ILE A 31 23.98 6.28 10.23
C ILE A 31 22.90 5.65 11.10
N SER A 32 21.72 5.39 10.52
CA SER A 32 20.58 4.81 11.23
C SER A 32 20.87 3.36 11.68
N LYS A 33 21.39 2.52 10.77
CA LYS A 33 21.73 1.11 11.02
C LYS A 33 22.75 0.96 12.14
N ASN A 34 23.80 1.79 12.13
CA ASN A 34 24.88 1.73 13.12
C ASN A 34 24.61 2.61 14.37
N LYS A 35 23.48 3.33 14.41
CA LYS A 35 23.10 4.24 15.50
C LYS A 35 24.17 5.31 15.82
N LEU A 36 24.94 5.75 14.82
CA LEU A 36 26.05 6.70 14.98
C LEU A 36 25.61 8.05 15.55
N PHE A 37 24.36 8.43 15.29
CA PHE A 37 23.75 9.63 15.88
C PHE A 37 23.82 9.66 17.41
N LYS A 38 23.84 8.49 18.08
CA LYS A 38 23.98 8.42 19.54
C LYS A 38 25.38 8.81 20.01
N GLU A 39 26.41 8.40 19.27
CA GLU A 39 27.80 8.75 19.55
C GLU A 39 28.02 10.25 19.41
N TRP A 40 27.28 10.90 18.52
CA TRP A 40 27.29 12.35 18.34
C TRP A 40 26.40 13.13 19.32
N GLY A 41 25.80 12.44 20.29
CA GLY A 41 25.00 13.06 21.36
C GLY A 41 23.54 13.33 21.02
N TYR A 42 23.00 12.76 19.93
CA TYR A 42 21.58 12.88 19.60
C TYR A 42 20.74 11.77 20.24
N LEU A 43 19.59 12.15 20.79
CA LEU A 43 18.65 11.22 21.43
C LEU A 43 17.98 10.26 20.43
N SER A 44 17.77 10.71 19.20
CA SER A 44 17.19 9.91 18.11
C SER A 44 17.79 10.29 16.76
N PHE A 45 17.57 9.43 15.76
CA PHE A 45 17.99 9.67 14.38
C PHE A 45 17.30 10.91 13.81
N GLU A 46 16.01 11.07 14.10
CA GLU A 46 15.19 12.20 13.68
C GLU A 46 15.73 13.51 14.27
N ALA A 47 16.12 13.49 15.54
CA ALA A 47 16.73 14.65 16.20
C ALA A 47 18.04 15.07 15.52
N TYR A 48 18.86 14.11 15.09
CA TYR A 48 20.06 14.37 14.28
C TYR A 48 19.71 15.01 12.93
N CYS A 49 18.78 14.41 12.17
CA CYS A 49 18.37 14.94 10.87
C CYS A 49 17.82 16.37 10.94
N VAL A 50 17.01 16.68 11.96
CA VAL A 50 16.41 18.02 12.12
C VAL A 50 17.45 19.04 12.60
N LYS A 51 18.24 18.69 13.62
CA LYS A 51 19.15 19.66 14.25
C LYS A 51 20.39 19.94 13.40
N GLU A 52 20.96 18.90 12.79
CA GLU A 52 22.24 18.99 12.09
C GLU A 52 22.08 19.09 10.58
N LEU A 53 21.33 18.16 9.97
CA LEU A 53 21.12 18.14 8.52
C LEU A 53 20.07 19.15 8.05
N LYS A 54 19.30 19.75 8.98
CA LYS A 54 18.17 20.66 8.69
C LYS A 54 17.09 20.03 7.80
N ILE A 55 16.96 18.71 7.85
CA ILE A 55 15.94 17.96 7.12
C ILE A 55 14.76 17.69 8.05
N ARG A 56 13.53 17.95 7.59
CA ARG A 56 12.32 17.64 8.35
C ARG A 56 12.24 16.14 8.63
N GLU A 57 11.79 15.78 9.82
CA GLU A 57 11.63 14.38 10.25
C GLU A 57 10.87 13.52 9.22
N ALA A 58 9.74 14.02 8.71
CA ALA A 58 8.95 13.31 7.71
C ALA A 58 9.74 13.04 6.41
N THR A 59 10.55 14.00 5.96
CA THR A 59 11.39 13.88 4.77
C THR A 59 12.52 12.90 4.99
N ALA A 60 13.21 12.98 6.14
CA ALA A 60 14.26 12.03 6.52
C ALA A 60 13.73 10.59 6.58
N SER A 61 12.54 10.40 7.16
CA SER A 61 11.88 9.09 7.21
C SER A 61 11.54 8.55 5.82
N LYS A 62 11.00 9.39 4.92
CA LYS A 62 10.71 9.01 3.53
C LYS A 62 11.99 8.63 2.78
N LEU A 63 13.03 9.48 2.83
CA LEU A 63 14.31 9.24 2.16
C LEU A 63 14.93 7.91 2.59
N LEU A 64 15.01 7.68 3.91
CA LEU A 64 15.54 6.44 4.47
C LEU A 64 14.74 5.21 4.00
N LYS A 65 13.40 5.26 4.10
CA LYS A 65 12.54 4.14 3.72
C LYS A 65 12.53 3.88 2.21
N SER A 66 12.58 4.93 1.38
CA SER A 66 12.69 4.80 -0.08
C SER A 66 14.01 4.18 -0.48
N TYR A 67 15.13 4.61 0.13
CA TYR A 67 16.44 4.02 -0.11
C TYR A 67 16.45 2.54 0.27
N MET A 68 16.01 2.20 1.49
CA MET A 68 15.94 0.80 1.95
C MET A 68 15.06 -0.08 1.05
N PHE A 69 14.00 0.49 0.49
CA PHE A 69 13.15 -0.21 -0.46
C PHE A 69 13.89 -0.51 -1.76
N LEU A 70 14.59 0.47 -2.34
CA LEU A 70 15.41 0.24 -3.54
C LEU A 70 16.57 -0.72 -3.28
N GLU A 71 17.29 -0.58 -2.16
CA GLU A 71 18.39 -1.48 -1.78
C GLU A 71 17.94 -2.94 -1.72
N LYS A 72 16.70 -3.19 -1.29
CA LYS A 72 16.11 -4.54 -1.21
C LYS A 72 15.53 -5.03 -2.52
N GLU A 73 14.79 -4.18 -3.23
CA GLU A 73 13.94 -4.58 -4.35
C GLU A 73 14.61 -4.39 -5.71
N GLU A 74 15.51 -3.42 -5.81
CA GLU A 74 16.28 -3.09 -7.00
C GLU A 74 17.72 -2.67 -6.63
N PRO A 75 18.54 -3.62 -6.12
CA PRO A 75 19.90 -3.31 -5.66
C PRO A 75 20.80 -2.71 -6.74
N ARG A 76 20.44 -2.82 -8.03
CA ARG A 76 21.19 -2.27 -9.16
C ARG A 76 21.12 -0.74 -9.21
N MET A 77 20.01 -0.13 -8.79
CA MET A 77 19.82 1.33 -8.88
C MET A 77 20.52 2.11 -7.76
N VAL A 78 20.86 1.46 -6.66
CA VAL A 78 21.59 2.10 -5.54
C VAL A 78 23.11 1.98 -5.69
N ARG A 79 23.60 1.33 -6.76
CA ARG A 79 25.02 1.15 -7.00
C ARG A 79 25.67 2.43 -7.53
N PRO A 80 26.91 2.76 -7.11
CA PRO A 80 27.61 3.96 -7.58
C PRO A 80 27.73 4.04 -9.10
N GLU A 81 27.90 2.90 -9.78
CA GLU A 81 28.02 2.83 -11.24
C GLU A 81 26.74 3.30 -11.94
N TYR A 82 25.56 3.02 -11.37
CA TYR A 82 24.27 3.46 -11.90
C TYR A 82 24.03 4.97 -11.73
N VAL A 83 24.65 5.57 -10.71
CA VAL A 83 24.51 7.01 -10.39
C VAL A 83 25.55 7.85 -11.16
N ALA A 84 26.61 7.24 -11.70
CA ALA A 84 27.75 7.91 -12.32
C ALA A 84 27.82 7.81 -13.87
N GLU A 85 26.96 7.00 -14.53
CA GLU A 85 26.95 6.86 -16.00
C GLU A 85 26.51 8.16 -16.73
N GLU A 86 27.14 8.43 -17.89
CA GLU A 86 27.06 9.68 -18.68
C GLU A 86 25.70 9.98 -19.32
N GLU A 87 24.78 9.02 -19.34
CA GLU A 87 23.35 9.28 -19.54
C GLU A 87 22.66 9.05 -18.21
N PRO A 88 22.18 10.11 -17.51
CA PRO A 88 21.46 9.91 -16.27
C PRO A 88 20.16 9.16 -16.59
N LYS A 89 20.17 7.82 -16.44
CA LYS A 89 18.95 7.04 -16.29
C LYS A 89 18.17 7.77 -15.20
N LYS A 90 16.98 8.28 -15.56
CA LYS A 90 16.24 9.23 -14.75
C LYS A 90 16.08 8.66 -13.34
N ILE A 91 16.81 9.23 -12.38
CA ILE A 91 16.70 8.81 -10.99
C ILE A 91 15.27 9.12 -10.57
N PRO A 92 14.49 8.12 -10.15
CA PRO A 92 13.10 8.33 -9.81
C PRO A 92 13.00 9.23 -8.58
N ASP A 93 11.95 10.03 -8.48
CA ASP A 93 11.75 10.87 -7.31
C ASP A 93 11.51 10.03 -6.05
N TYR A 94 12.08 10.45 -4.92
CA TYR A 94 12.00 9.71 -3.66
C TYR A 94 10.55 9.61 -3.15
N GLU A 95 9.67 10.57 -3.49
CA GLU A 95 8.25 10.51 -3.14
C GLU A 95 7.51 9.47 -3.98
N SER A 96 7.80 9.39 -5.29
CA SER A 96 7.27 8.33 -6.17
C SER A 96 7.70 6.94 -5.69
N VAL A 97 8.98 6.78 -5.31
CA VAL A 97 9.50 5.52 -4.74
C VAL A 97 8.83 5.21 -3.40
N ASN A 98 8.61 6.21 -2.54
CA ASN A 98 7.91 6.00 -1.28
C ASN A 98 6.44 5.57 -1.51
N LEU A 99 5.76 6.11 -2.53
CA LEU A 99 4.43 5.66 -2.92
C LEU A 99 4.45 4.22 -3.41
N LEU A 100 5.41 3.85 -4.25
CA LEU A 100 5.57 2.46 -4.71
C LEU A 100 5.76 1.50 -3.53
N ARG A 101 6.60 1.88 -2.55
CA ARG A 101 6.79 1.11 -1.31
C ARG A 101 5.48 0.94 -0.54
N LEU A 102 4.67 1.99 -0.41
CA LEU A 102 3.36 1.94 0.26
C LEU A 102 2.36 1.09 -0.54
N ALA A 103 2.38 1.20 -1.86
CA ALA A 103 1.53 0.45 -2.76
C ALA A 103 1.78 -1.06 -2.64
N LYS A 104 3.05 -1.47 -2.52
CA LYS A 104 3.42 -2.89 -2.29
C LYS A 104 2.81 -3.48 -1.01
N GLN A 105 2.56 -2.65 -0.01
CA GLN A 105 1.98 -3.06 1.28
C GLN A 105 0.45 -3.00 1.29
N ASN A 106 -0.17 -2.49 0.22
CA ASN A 106 -1.62 -2.29 0.14
C ASN A 106 -2.31 -3.51 -0.46
N GLN A 107 -3.23 -4.11 0.30
CA GLN A 107 -3.96 -5.31 -0.11
C GLN A 107 -4.94 -5.07 -1.27
N HIS A 108 -5.34 -3.81 -1.49
CA HIS A 108 -6.25 -3.43 -2.58
C HIS A 108 -5.52 -3.11 -3.89
N ILE A 109 -4.24 -3.43 -4.01
CA ILE A 109 -3.46 -3.24 -5.24
C ILE A 109 -3.07 -4.63 -5.76
N PRO A 110 -3.66 -5.09 -6.88
CA PRO A 110 -3.30 -6.37 -7.48
C PRO A 110 -1.85 -6.41 -7.93
N VAL A 111 -1.30 -7.63 -8.01
CA VAL A 111 0.10 -7.85 -8.41
C VAL A 111 0.40 -7.30 -9.81
N GLN A 112 -0.56 -7.41 -10.75
CA GLN A 112 -0.40 -6.91 -12.12
C GLN A 112 -0.30 -5.38 -12.15
N GLU A 113 -1.22 -4.68 -11.48
CA GLU A 113 -1.22 -3.23 -11.42
C GLU A 113 -0.02 -2.68 -10.63
N PHE A 114 0.43 -3.41 -9.62
CA PHE A 114 1.70 -3.11 -8.95
C PHE A 114 2.91 -3.23 -9.89
N ALA A 115 2.93 -4.21 -10.80
CA ALA A 115 4.01 -4.37 -11.77
C ALA A 115 4.07 -3.18 -12.73
N GLU A 116 2.92 -2.68 -13.18
CA GLU A 116 2.86 -1.46 -13.99
C GLU A 116 3.32 -0.23 -13.22
N LEU A 117 2.89 -0.07 -11.96
CA LEU A 117 3.36 1.01 -11.10
C LEU A 117 4.88 0.95 -10.88
N ARG A 118 5.45 -0.25 -10.78
CA ARG A 118 6.90 -0.45 -10.68
C ARG A 118 7.59 0.06 -11.94
N HIS A 119 7.11 -0.32 -13.11
CA HIS A 119 7.65 0.14 -14.39
C HIS A 119 7.58 1.66 -14.54
N ASP A 120 6.41 2.24 -14.27
CA ASP A 120 6.14 3.67 -14.31
C ASP A 120 7.10 4.49 -13.43
N VAL A 121 7.38 3.99 -12.21
CA VAL A 121 8.23 4.70 -11.25
C VAL A 121 9.70 4.43 -11.53
N LEU A 122 10.12 3.19 -11.75
CA LEU A 122 11.53 2.82 -11.75
C LEU A 122 12.19 2.94 -13.13
N ASP A 123 11.45 2.65 -14.21
CA ASP A 123 11.98 2.67 -15.57
C ASP A 123 11.67 3.99 -16.29
N GLU A 124 10.43 4.48 -16.16
CA GLU A 124 10.00 5.74 -16.82
C GLU A 124 10.25 7.00 -15.97
N ALA A 125 10.53 6.83 -14.68
CA ALA A 125 10.72 7.90 -13.71
C ALA A 125 9.57 8.93 -13.70
N LYS A 126 8.33 8.45 -13.73
CA LYS A 126 7.14 9.31 -13.63
C LYS A 126 7.12 10.10 -12.32
N ASP A 127 6.62 11.32 -12.40
CA ASP A 127 6.57 12.21 -11.26
C ASP A 127 5.51 11.77 -10.23
N PHE A 128 5.66 12.30 -9.02
CA PHE A 128 4.82 11.95 -7.89
C PHE A 128 3.32 12.16 -8.13
N ARG A 129 2.92 13.20 -8.87
CA ARG A 129 1.52 13.55 -9.09
C ARG A 129 0.83 12.47 -9.93
N ASP A 130 1.48 12.02 -10.98
CA ASP A 130 0.95 11.01 -11.90
C ASP A 130 0.87 9.64 -11.22
N VAL A 131 1.93 9.24 -10.51
CA VAL A 131 1.97 7.99 -9.73
C VAL A 131 0.89 8.00 -8.65
N ARG A 132 0.71 9.12 -7.94
CA ARG A 132 -0.33 9.28 -6.92
C ARG A 132 -1.74 9.17 -7.52
N ALA A 133 -1.97 9.76 -8.68
CA ALA A 133 -3.25 9.67 -9.37
C ALA A 133 -3.55 8.22 -9.75
N LYS A 134 -2.59 7.51 -10.35
CA LYS A 134 -2.75 6.09 -10.74
C LYS A 134 -3.04 5.19 -9.53
N VAL A 135 -2.25 5.30 -8.46
CA VAL A 135 -2.47 4.54 -7.21
C VAL A 135 -3.87 4.82 -6.64
N LYS A 136 -4.32 6.07 -6.66
CA LYS A 136 -5.65 6.43 -6.15
C LYS A 136 -6.76 5.77 -6.98
N THR A 137 -6.66 5.80 -8.30
CA THR A 137 -7.63 5.17 -9.21
C THR A 137 -7.72 3.67 -8.95
N ILE A 138 -6.56 2.98 -8.95
CA ILE A 138 -6.45 1.55 -8.66
C ILE A 138 -7.16 1.17 -7.36
N VAL A 139 -6.83 1.88 -6.26
CA VAL A 139 -7.38 1.58 -4.93
C VAL A 139 -8.89 1.86 -4.89
N GLN A 140 -9.37 2.90 -5.57
CA GLN A 140 -10.80 3.21 -5.63
C GLN A 140 -11.58 2.15 -6.40
N GLU A 141 -11.06 1.68 -7.53
CA GLU A 141 -11.68 0.64 -8.34
C GLU A 141 -11.77 -0.70 -7.58
N HIS A 142 -10.67 -1.12 -6.94
CA HIS A 142 -10.64 -2.38 -6.20
C HIS A 142 -11.48 -2.33 -4.93
N LYS A 143 -11.44 -1.22 -4.19
CA LYS A 143 -12.29 -1.03 -3.02
C LYS A 143 -13.78 -1.02 -3.37
N ALA A 144 -14.15 -0.44 -4.51
CA ALA A 144 -15.52 -0.46 -4.99
C ALA A 144 -15.99 -1.88 -5.32
N LYS A 145 -15.16 -2.65 -6.05
CA LYS A 145 -15.42 -4.06 -6.37
C LYS A 145 -15.56 -4.94 -5.11
N ASP A 146 -14.62 -4.82 -4.17
CA ASP A 146 -14.68 -5.54 -2.88
C ASP A 146 -15.97 -5.23 -2.11
N THR A 147 -16.41 -3.95 -2.13
CA THR A 147 -17.60 -3.52 -1.41
C THR A 147 -18.89 -4.02 -2.06
N SER A 148 -18.97 -4.03 -3.39
CA SER A 148 -20.13 -4.57 -4.11
C SER A 148 -20.24 -6.08 -3.95
N GLU A 149 -19.15 -6.81 -4.16
CA GLU A 149 -19.14 -8.27 -4.02
C GLU A 149 -19.45 -8.69 -2.58
N SER A 150 -18.88 -8.01 -1.58
CA SER A 150 -19.19 -8.31 -0.17
C SER A 150 -20.66 -8.04 0.20
N LYS A 151 -21.29 -7.01 -0.39
CA LYS A 151 -22.72 -6.72 -0.19
C LYS A 151 -23.61 -7.80 -0.83
N GLU A 152 -23.28 -8.24 -2.04
CA GLU A 152 -24.02 -9.30 -2.74
C GLU A 152 -23.91 -10.63 -2.02
N VAL A 153 -22.70 -11.02 -1.57
CA VAL A 153 -22.48 -12.23 -0.78
C VAL A 153 -23.30 -12.19 0.51
N LYS A 154 -23.30 -11.06 1.22
CA LYS A 154 -24.11 -10.88 2.44
C LYS A 154 -25.60 -10.97 2.13
N ARG A 155 -26.10 -10.26 1.12
CA ARG A 155 -27.50 -10.32 0.68
C ARG A 155 -27.93 -11.75 0.39
N ASN A 156 -27.16 -12.46 -0.43
CA ASN A 156 -27.48 -13.83 -0.83
C ASN A 156 -27.45 -14.79 0.36
N SER A 157 -26.54 -14.59 1.33
CA SER A 157 -26.51 -15.38 2.58
C SER A 157 -27.74 -15.16 3.48
N VAL A 158 -28.29 -13.94 3.50
CA VAL A 158 -29.50 -13.60 4.27
C VAL A 158 -30.73 -14.21 3.59
N ILE A 159 -30.82 -14.10 2.26
CA ILE A 159 -31.91 -14.67 1.48
C ILE A 159 -31.96 -16.20 1.65
N LYS A 160 -30.81 -16.90 1.55
CA LYS A 160 -30.73 -18.36 1.77
C LYS A 160 -31.20 -18.77 3.17
N ARG A 161 -30.85 -18.01 4.21
CA ARG A 161 -31.33 -18.27 5.58
C ARG A 161 -32.84 -18.07 5.72
N LEU A 162 -33.38 -17.03 5.07
CA LEU A 162 -34.81 -16.75 5.08
C LEU A 162 -35.60 -17.87 4.37
N ILE A 163 -35.13 -18.34 3.22
CA ILE A 163 -35.72 -19.50 2.52
C ILE A 163 -35.74 -20.73 3.42
N GLY A 164 -34.60 -21.04 4.07
CA GLY A 164 -34.53 -22.16 5.01
C GLY A 164 -35.52 -22.04 6.17
N PHE A 165 -35.69 -20.83 6.72
CA PHE A 165 -36.67 -20.58 7.77
C PHE A 165 -38.12 -20.74 7.29
N LEU A 166 -38.46 -20.20 6.12
CA LEU A 166 -39.79 -20.34 5.52
C LEU A 166 -40.13 -21.80 5.24
N ASN A 167 -39.17 -22.57 4.70
CA ASN A 167 -39.34 -23.99 4.43
C ASN A 167 -39.49 -24.79 5.73
N GLY A 168 -38.72 -24.48 6.78
CA GLY A 168 -38.87 -25.11 8.09
C GLY A 168 -40.23 -24.83 8.75
N ALA A 169 -40.66 -23.56 8.72
CA ALA A 169 -41.96 -23.14 9.24
C ALA A 169 -43.11 -23.82 8.48
N ARG A 170 -42.99 -23.92 7.14
CA ARG A 170 -43.94 -24.67 6.30
C ARG A 170 -44.08 -26.11 6.79
N THR A 171 -42.96 -26.83 6.93
CA THR A 171 -42.99 -28.24 7.33
C THR A 171 -43.63 -28.44 8.70
N GLN A 172 -43.35 -27.56 9.67
CA GLN A 172 -43.98 -27.62 10.99
C GLN A 172 -45.48 -27.38 10.92
N LEU A 173 -45.90 -26.30 10.24
CA LEU A 173 -47.29 -25.91 10.08
C LEU A 173 -48.13 -26.96 9.34
N GLU A 174 -47.54 -27.63 8.35
CA GLU A 174 -48.14 -28.73 7.59
C GLU A 174 -48.23 -30.01 8.44
N SER A 175 -47.19 -30.34 9.22
CA SER A 175 -47.17 -31.55 10.05
C SER A 175 -48.14 -31.51 11.23
N GLU A 176 -48.36 -30.33 11.82
CA GLU A 176 -49.27 -30.13 12.95
C GLU A 176 -50.68 -29.68 12.50
N ASN A 177 -50.90 -29.51 11.18
CA ASN A 177 -52.15 -29.09 10.55
C ASN A 177 -52.77 -27.82 11.19
N LEU A 178 -51.91 -26.86 11.53
CA LEU A 178 -52.27 -25.69 12.34
C LEU A 178 -52.87 -24.54 11.52
N VAL A 179 -52.68 -24.53 10.21
CA VAL A 179 -53.11 -23.46 9.31
C VAL A 179 -53.70 -24.02 8.02
N PRO A 180 -54.65 -23.30 7.39
CA PRO A 180 -55.23 -23.72 6.11
C PRO A 180 -54.22 -23.77 4.96
N ASP A 181 -54.45 -24.67 4.00
CA ASP A 181 -53.57 -24.93 2.84
C ASP A 181 -53.21 -23.69 2.01
N TYR A 182 -54.09 -22.68 1.97
CA TYR A 182 -53.80 -21.44 1.24
C TYR A 182 -52.61 -20.68 1.84
N VAL A 183 -52.41 -20.76 3.17
CA VAL A 183 -51.30 -20.11 3.89
C VAL A 183 -49.99 -20.83 3.57
N ILE A 184 -50.00 -22.16 3.56
CA ILE A 184 -48.87 -23.00 3.16
C ILE A 184 -48.42 -22.65 1.74
N LYS A 185 -49.38 -22.53 0.82
CA LYS A 185 -49.11 -22.14 -0.58
C LYS A 185 -48.54 -20.73 -0.72
N GLN A 186 -48.94 -19.80 0.15
CA GLN A 186 -48.35 -18.45 0.18
C GLN A 186 -46.90 -18.45 0.67
N ILE A 187 -46.57 -19.27 1.67
CA ILE A 187 -45.20 -19.45 2.16
C ILE A 187 -44.31 -20.04 1.06
N GLU A 188 -44.79 -21.06 0.35
CA GLU A 188 -44.11 -21.67 -0.78
C GLU A 188 -43.88 -20.67 -1.93
N THR A 189 -44.90 -19.89 -2.27
CA THR A 189 -44.78 -18.85 -3.30
C THR A 189 -43.75 -17.80 -2.92
N LEU A 190 -43.70 -17.40 -1.64
CA LEU A 190 -42.72 -16.44 -1.15
C LEU A 190 -41.30 -17.01 -1.16
N ALA A 191 -41.12 -18.27 -0.77
CA ALA A 191 -39.83 -18.94 -0.81
C ALA A 191 -39.30 -19.07 -2.25
N SER A 192 -40.14 -19.48 -3.20
CA SER A 192 -39.76 -19.56 -4.62
C SER A 192 -39.38 -18.19 -5.20
N ARG A 193 -40.12 -17.12 -4.89
CA ARG A 193 -39.73 -15.76 -5.32
C ARG A 193 -38.39 -15.31 -4.75
N LEU A 194 -38.05 -15.73 -3.54
CA LEU A 194 -36.77 -15.42 -2.91
C LEU A 194 -35.62 -16.23 -3.52
N GLU A 195 -35.89 -17.47 -3.94
CA GLU A 195 -34.95 -18.29 -4.72
C GLU A 195 -34.68 -17.68 -6.10
N ASP A 196 -35.71 -17.15 -6.77
CA ASP A 196 -35.55 -16.45 -8.05
C ASP A 196 -34.68 -15.19 -7.94
N GLN A 197 -34.55 -14.59 -6.74
CA GLN A 197 -33.66 -13.43 -6.51
C GLN A 197 -32.19 -13.83 -6.27
N LEU A 198 -31.88 -15.12 -6.18
CA LEU A 198 -30.52 -15.64 -6.05
C LEU A 198 -29.87 -16.00 -7.40
N HIS A 199 -30.66 -16.06 -8.48
CA HIS A 199 -30.25 -16.37 -9.85
C HIS A 199 -30.30 -15.12 -10.73
#